data_AF-A0A953PQ67-F1
#
_entry.id   AF-A0A953PQ67-F1
#
_cell.length_a   1.000
_cell.length_b   1.000
_cell.length_c   1.000
_cell.angle_alpha   90.00
_cell.angle_beta   90.00
_cell.angle_gamma   90.00
#
_symmetry.space_group_name_H-M   'P 1'
#
loop_
_entity.id
_entity.type
_entity.pdbx_description
1 polymer ?
#
loop_
_entity_poly.entity_id
_entity_poly.type
_entity_poly.pdbx_seq_one_letter_code
_entity_poly.pdbx_strand_id
1 'polypeptide(L)' 'MASNSPIEWTEGTGNHVTGCDKVSPGCAHCYAERMAKRLQAMGQRNYANGFELTLQEQMLEAG' A
#
# COMPACT_ATOMS: atom_id res chain seq x y z
N MET A 1 4.01 3.83 -9.43
CA MET A 1 2.72 4.54 -9.61
C MET A 1 2.29 4.38 -11.06
N ALA A 2 1.02 4.64 -11.37
CA ALA A 2 0.53 4.66 -12.75
C ALA A 2 0.00 6.06 -13.07
N SER A 3 0.67 6.75 -14.00
CA SER A 3 0.23 8.00 -14.60
C SER A 3 -0.75 7.72 -15.75
N ASN A 4 -1.51 8.72 -16.21
CA ASN A 4 -2.59 8.57 -17.20
C ASN A 4 -3.68 7.61 -16.72
N SER A 5 -4.13 7.82 -15.48
CA SER A 5 -5.17 7.00 -14.90
C SER A 5 -6.45 7.00 -15.77
N PRO A 6 -7.10 5.85 -15.95
CA PRO A 6 -8.39 5.77 -16.66
C PRO A 6 -9.55 6.31 -15.82
N ILE A 7 -9.30 6.62 -14.53
CA ILE A 7 -10.27 7.25 -13.65
C ILE A 7 -10.33 8.72 -14.02
N GLU A 8 -11.45 9.12 -14.64
CA GLU A 8 -11.67 10.42 -15.29
C GLU A 8 -11.31 11.67 -14.47
N TRP A 9 -11.33 11.58 -13.14
CA TRP A 9 -11.11 12.70 -12.23
C TRP A 9 -9.71 12.76 -11.62
N THR A 10 -8.80 11.82 -11.92
CA THR A 10 -7.41 11.85 -11.42
C THR A 10 -6.42 11.55 -12.54
N GLU A 11 -5.27 12.21 -12.50
CA GLU A 11 -4.19 12.02 -13.48
C GLU A 11 -3.34 10.78 -13.17
N GLY A 12 -3.39 10.28 -11.93
CA GLY A 12 -2.58 9.15 -11.49
C GLY A 12 -3.18 8.37 -10.33
N THR A 13 -2.66 7.16 -10.13
CA THR A 13 -2.99 6.32 -8.98
C THR A 13 -1.73 5.78 -8.32
N GLY A 14 -1.75 5.75 -7.00
CA GLY A 14 -0.63 5.28 -6.19
C GLY A 14 -1.07 4.96 -4.77
N ASN A 15 -0.32 4.07 -4.12
CA ASN A 15 -0.43 3.85 -2.69
C ASN A 15 0.84 4.37 -2.01
N HIS A 16 0.69 5.41 -1.20
CA HIS A 16 1.77 6.05 -0.45
C HIS A 16 1.91 5.47 0.97
N VAL A 17 0.97 4.64 1.42
CA VAL A 17 1.01 4.01 2.75
C VAL A 17 0.80 2.50 2.64
N THR A 18 1.69 1.73 3.25
CA THR A 18 1.49 0.29 3.43
C THR A 18 1.23 -0.02 4.91
N GLY A 19 0.47 -1.08 5.19
CA GLY A 19 0.14 -1.46 6.56
C GLY A 19 -1.00 -0.65 7.20
N CYS A 20 -1.38 -1.05 8.42
CA CYS A 20 -2.33 -0.31 9.26
C CYS A 20 -2.23 -0.71 10.74
N ASP A 21 -2.65 0.17 11.64
CA ASP A 21 -2.88 -0.17 13.05
C ASP A 21 -4.24 -0.86 13.25
N LYS A 22 -4.26 -1.88 14.11
CA LYS A 22 -5.47 -2.68 14.38
C LYS A 22 -6.34 -2.00 15.43
N VAL A 23 -7.16 -1.05 15.01
CA VAL A 23 -7.99 -0.21 15.90
C VAL A 23 -9.33 -0.84 16.30
N SER A 24 -9.79 -1.90 15.61
CA SER A 24 -11.06 -2.56 15.91
C SER A 24 -11.05 -4.05 15.59
N PRO A 25 -12.01 -4.85 16.09
CA PRO A 25 -12.17 -6.26 15.71
C PRO A 25 -12.33 -6.48 14.20
N GLY A 26 -12.83 -5.49 13.46
CA GLY A 26 -12.95 -5.55 12.00
C GLY A 26 -11.61 -5.60 11.26
N CYS A 27 -10.49 -5.29 11.93
CA CYS A 27 -9.16 -5.46 11.39
C CYS A 27 -8.72 -6.94 11.34
N ALA A 28 -9.41 -7.83 12.04
CA ALA A 28 -9.13 -9.26 11.99
C ALA A 28 -9.33 -9.78 10.56
N HIS A 29 -8.29 -10.38 9.98
CA HIS A 29 -8.30 -10.96 8.63
C HIS A 29 -8.54 -9.97 7.48
N CYS A 30 -8.15 -8.70 7.63
CA CYS A 30 -8.24 -7.74 6.52
C CYS A 30 -7.44 -8.22 5.30
N TYR A 31 -7.99 -8.00 4.10
CA TYR A 31 -7.35 -8.45 2.86
C TYR A 31 -5.95 -7.82 2.66
N ALA A 32 -5.76 -6.60 3.17
CA ALA A 32 -4.52 -5.85 3.05
C ALA A 32 -3.35 -6.55 3.77
N GLU A 33 -3.58 -7.15 4.94
CA GLU A 33 -2.56 -7.89 5.68
C GLU A 33 -2.08 -9.12 4.90
N ARG A 34 -3.03 -9.86 4.30
CA ARG A 34 -2.72 -11.03 3.47
C ARG A 34 -1.94 -10.63 2.21
N MET A 35 -2.35 -9.54 1.57
CA MET A 35 -1.67 -9.02 0.40
C MET A 35 -0.25 -8.55 0.73
N ALA A 36 -0.07 -7.85 1.85
CA ALA A 36 1.23 -7.38 2.30
C ALA A 36 2.20 -8.54 2.54
N LYS A 37 1.75 -9.61 3.22
CA LYS A 37 2.54 -10.84 3.41
C LYS A 37 2.95 -11.48 2.08
N ARG A 38 2.03 -11.54 1.10
CA ARG A 38 2.33 -12.04 -0.24
C ARG A 38 3.40 -11.19 -0.93
N LEU A 39 3.23 -9.87 -0.93
CA LEU A 39 4.13 -8.94 -1.61
C LEU A 39 5.52 -8.88 -0.96
N GLN A 40 5.58 -9.00 0.37
CA GLN A 40 6.82 -9.17 1.11
C GLN A 40 7.55 -10.46 0.69
N ALA A 41 6.84 -11.59 0.62
CA ALA A 41 7.40 -12.86 0.17
C ALA A 41 7.86 -12.81 -1.31
N MET A 42 7.25 -11.97 -2.14
CA MET A 42 7.67 -11.70 -3.51
C MET A 42 8.85 -10.72 -3.61
N GLY A 43 9.36 -10.18 -2.49
CA GLY A 43 10.48 -9.25 -2.46
C GLY A 43 10.12 -7.83 -2.88
N GLN A 44 8.84 -7.44 -2.82
CA GLN A 44 8.44 -6.10 -3.24
C GLN A 44 8.93 -5.05 -2.23
N ARG A 45 9.68 -4.04 -2.69
CA ARG A 45 10.40 -3.09 -1.83
C ARG A 45 9.50 -2.33 -0.85
N ASN A 46 8.33 -1.86 -1.31
CA ASN A 46 7.38 -1.11 -0.47
C ASN A 46 6.71 -1.98 0.63
N TYR A 47 6.93 -3.30 0.60
CA TYR A 47 6.41 -4.25 1.57
C TYR A 47 7.53 -4.94 2.36
N ALA A 48 8.76 -4.38 2.35
CA ALA A 48 9.88 -4.91 3.13
C ALA A 48 9.54 -5.04 4.62
N ASN A 49 8.80 -4.06 5.18
CA ASN A 49 8.32 -4.04 6.57
C ASN A 49 7.04 -4.86 6.78
N GLY A 50 6.63 -5.68 5.80
CA GLY A 50 5.41 -6.48 5.89
C GLY A 50 4.15 -5.62 5.97
N PHE A 51 3.38 -5.78 7.05
CA PHE A 51 2.11 -5.07 7.27
C PHE A 51 2.20 -3.95 8.32
N GLU A 52 3.41 -3.57 8.73
CA GLU A 52 3.61 -2.41 9.60
C GLU A 52 3.24 -1.12 8.86
N LEU A 53 2.56 -0.21 9.56
CA LEU A 53 2.17 1.09 9.01
C LEU A 53 3.43 1.87 8.59
N THR A 54 3.61 2.03 7.29
CA THR A 54 4.81 2.62 6.69
C THR A 54 4.42 3.63 5.62
N LEU A 55 4.90 4.86 5.78
CA LEU A 55 4.85 5.88 4.72
C LEU A 55 5.96 5.60 3.70
N GLN A 56 5.58 5.54 2.43
CA GLN A 56 6.48 5.34 1.30
C GLN A 56 6.83 6.71 0.71
N GLU A 57 7.79 7.42 1.32
CA GLU A 57 8.13 8.80 0.95
C GLU A 57 8.47 8.97 -0.54
N GLN A 58 9.15 7.99 -1.14
CA GLN A 58 9.45 7.98 -2.57
C GLN A 58 8.20 8.01 -3.47
N MET A 59 7.02 7.68 -2.93
CA MET A 59 5.75 7.68 -3.65
C MET A 59 5.00 9.03 -3.51
N LEU A 60 5.48 9.97 -2.69
CA LEU A 60 4.88 11.30 -2.55
C LEU A 60 5.29 12.24 -3.68
N GLU A 61 6.53 12.11 -4.17
CA GLU A 61 7.09 12.98 -5.21
C GLU A 61 6.90 12.42 -6.63
N ALA A 62 6.40 11.19 -6.76
CA ALA A 62 6.32 10.47 -8.03
C ALA A 62 5.05 10.79 -8.85
N GLY A 63 4.64 12.07 -8.89
CA GLY A 63 3.53 12.60 -9.69
C GLY A 63 3.87 12.76 -11.16
#